data_AF-A0A519MGD2-F1
#
_entry.id   AF-A0A519MGD2-F1
#
_cell.length_a   1.000
_cell.length_b   1.000
_cell.length_c   1.000
_cell.angle_alpha   90.00
_cell.angle_beta   90.00
_cell.angle_gamma   90.00
#
_symmetry.space_group_name_H-M   'P 1'
#
loop_
_entity.id
_entity.type
_entity.pdbx_description
1 polymer ?
#
loop_
_entity_poly.entity_id
_entity_poly.type
_entity_poly.pdbx_seq_one_letter_code
_entity_poly.pdbx_strand_id
1 'polypeptide(L)'
;MSEPAAEPLIAAAAPPAGKRVGLLFGSFNPVHTGHLILAEYFATRTDLTEVWLVVSPQSPFKIGEELLPDTSRLALLQLAVTDNPRLRAESIELSLPRPSYTIATLDALRER
;
A
#
# COMPACT_ATOMS: atom_id res chain seq x y z
N MET A 1 -30.74 -16.74 14.03
CA MET A 1 -29.28 -16.88 14.19
C MET A 1 -28.71 -15.48 14.17
N SER A 2 -28.30 -14.98 15.33
CA SER A 2 -27.74 -13.64 15.49
C SER A 2 -26.28 -13.66 15.03
N GLU A 3 -25.92 -12.83 14.05
CA GLU A 3 -24.51 -12.59 13.73
C GLU A 3 -23.80 -12.02 14.96
N PRO A 4 -22.59 -12.51 15.30
CA PRO A 4 -21.80 -11.88 16.34
C PRO A 4 -21.39 -10.50 15.85
N ALA A 5 -21.73 -9.46 16.61
CA ALA A 5 -21.22 -8.12 16.36
C ALA A 5 -19.69 -8.16 16.43
N ALA A 6 -19.02 -7.77 15.35
CA ALA A 6 -17.57 -7.62 15.34
C ALA A 6 -17.16 -6.62 16.43
N GLU A 7 -16.34 -7.06 17.39
CA GLU A 7 -15.74 -6.17 18.37
C GLU A 7 -14.92 -5.09 17.64
N PRO A 8 -14.98 -3.82 18.08
CA PRO A 8 -14.22 -2.76 17.45
C PRO A 8 -12.73 -3.03 17.68
N LEU A 9 -12.01 -3.29 16.60
CA LEU A 9 -10.56 -3.43 16.61
C LEU A 9 -9.96 -2.06 16.97
N ILE A 10 -9.72 -1.85 18.27
CA ILE A 10 -9.01 -0.70 18.86
C ILE A 10 -9.77 0.62 18.65
N ALA A 11 -10.33 1.18 19.73
CA ALA A 11 -10.79 2.57 19.73
C ALA A 11 -9.57 3.48 19.51
N ALA A 12 -9.38 3.94 18.27
CA ALA A 12 -8.32 4.86 17.92
C ALA A 12 -8.52 6.18 18.66
N ALA A 13 -7.47 6.67 19.30
CA ALA A 13 -7.41 8.04 19.81
C ALA A 13 -7.79 9.03 18.70
N ALA A 14 -8.38 10.17 19.08
CA ALA A 14 -8.81 11.17 18.12
C ALA A 14 -7.67 11.48 17.12
N PRO A 15 -7.94 11.47 15.80
CA PRO A 15 -6.94 11.74 14.77
C PRO A 15 -6.10 12.97 15.10
N PRO A 16 -4.77 12.93 14.87
CA PRO A 16 -4.06 14.19 14.62
C PRO A 16 -4.73 14.91 13.45
N ALA A 17 -4.81 16.24 13.52
CA ALA A 17 -5.34 17.06 12.44
C ALA A 17 -4.43 16.93 11.20
N GLY A 18 -4.81 16.07 10.26
CA GLY A 18 -4.04 15.77 9.05
C GLY A 18 -4.60 14.55 8.30
N LYS A 19 -4.21 14.37 7.04
CA LYS A 19 -4.56 13.15 6.28
C LYS A 19 -3.90 11.93 6.95
N ARG A 20 -4.69 10.90 7.25
CA ARG A 20 -4.18 9.62 7.78
C ARG A 20 -4.02 8.64 6.64
N VAL A 21 -2.79 8.37 6.26
CA VAL A 21 -2.45 7.53 5.11
C VAL A 21 -1.94 6.18 5.61
N GLY A 22 -2.55 5.10 5.13
CA GLY A 22 -2.02 3.74 5.31
C GLY A 22 -1.07 3.39 4.16
N LEU A 23 0.00 2.65 4.46
CA LEU A 23 0.95 2.18 3.45
C LEU A 23 0.89 0.65 3.34
N LEU A 24 0.58 0.16 2.13
CA LEU A 24 0.56 -1.27 1.80
C LEU A 24 1.69 -1.57 0.82
N PHE A 25 2.77 -2.17 1.33
CA PHE A 25 3.96 -2.49 0.55
C PHE A 25 3.83 -3.83 -0.17
N GLY A 26 4.33 -3.90 -1.41
CA GLY A 26 4.33 -5.16 -2.16
C GLY A 26 5.02 -5.05 -3.51
N SER A 27 5.48 -6.19 -4.04
CA SER A 27 6.02 -6.24 -5.40
C SER A 27 4.93 -6.04 -6.46
N PHE A 28 3.68 -6.41 -6.19
CA PHE A 28 2.55 -6.31 -7.14
C PHE A 28 2.90 -6.84 -8.54
N ASN A 29 3.25 -8.13 -8.62
CA ASN A 29 3.78 -8.76 -9.82
C ASN A 29 2.88 -9.89 -10.39
N PRO A 30 1.73 -9.57 -11.03
CA PRO A 30 1.06 -8.27 -11.10
C PRO A 30 0.17 -8.01 -9.86
N VAL A 31 -0.41 -6.81 -9.79
CA VAL A 31 -1.54 -6.54 -8.87
C VAL A 31 -2.71 -7.49 -9.17
N HIS A 32 -3.47 -7.88 -8.14
CA HIS A 32 -4.60 -8.79 -8.27
C HIS A 32 -5.65 -8.50 -7.19
N THR A 33 -6.83 -9.11 -7.30
CA THR A 33 -7.99 -8.85 -6.43
C THR A 33 -7.69 -8.96 -4.94
N GLY A 34 -6.88 -9.93 -4.51
CA GLY A 34 -6.47 -10.04 -3.10
C GLY A 34 -5.80 -8.78 -2.52
N HIS A 35 -4.92 -8.12 -3.29
CA HIS A 35 -4.31 -6.85 -2.88
C HIS A 35 -5.36 -5.75 -2.74
N LEU A 36 -6.28 -5.68 -3.69
CA LEU A 36 -7.33 -4.66 -3.73
C LEU A 36 -8.34 -4.83 -2.58
N ILE A 37 -8.72 -6.07 -2.26
CA ILE A 37 -9.61 -6.37 -1.13
C ILE A 37 -8.98 -5.89 0.17
N LEU A 38 -7.68 -6.16 0.40
CA LEU A 38 -6.98 -5.70 1.60
C LEU A 38 -6.90 -4.18 1.67
N ALA A 39 -6.52 -3.53 0.56
CA ALA A 39 -6.42 -2.08 0.51
C ALA A 39 -7.79 -1.40 0.75
N GLU A 40 -8.85 -1.92 0.13
CA GLU A 40 -10.22 -1.43 0.30
C GLU A 40 -10.73 -1.66 1.73
N TYR A 41 -10.43 -2.82 2.31
CA TYR A 41 -10.76 -3.10 3.71
C TYR A 41 -10.16 -2.03 4.63
N PHE A 42 -8.86 -1.74 4.48
CA PHE A 42 -8.23 -0.69 5.27
C PHE A 42 -8.85 0.69 5.00
N ALA A 43 -9.11 1.05 3.75
CA ALA A 43 -9.68 2.35 3.36
C ALA A 43 -11.14 2.57 3.81
N THR A 44 -11.87 1.52 4.17
CA THR A 44 -13.30 1.60 4.51
C THR A 44 -13.64 1.15 5.93
N ARG A 45 -12.77 0.38 6.59
CA ARG A 45 -12.99 -0.18 7.94
C ARG A 45 -12.10 0.43 9.00
N THR A 46 -11.23 1.35 8.63
CA THR A 46 -10.38 2.10 9.58
C THR A 46 -10.65 3.58 9.44
N ASP A 47 -9.86 4.39 10.15
CA ASP A 47 -9.99 5.83 10.20
C ASP A 47 -8.99 6.54 9.25
N LEU A 48 -8.38 5.76 8.34
CA LEU A 48 -7.53 6.20 7.25
C LEU A 48 -8.32 6.97 6.18
N THR A 49 -7.72 8.03 5.67
CA THR A 49 -8.26 8.82 4.54
C THR A 49 -7.90 8.21 3.19
N GLU A 50 -6.69 7.63 3.09
CA GLU A 50 -6.17 7.01 1.86
C GLU A 50 -5.32 5.79 2.22
N VAL A 51 -5.25 4.81 1.33
CA VAL A 51 -4.31 3.70 1.38
C VAL A 51 -3.42 3.74 0.14
N TRP A 52 -2.12 3.87 0.36
CA TRP A 52 -1.13 3.91 -0.71
C TRP A 52 -0.51 2.53 -0.88
N LEU A 53 -0.65 1.98 -2.07
CA LEU A 53 -0.02 0.74 -2.49
C LEU A 53 1.38 1.08 -3.03
N VAL A 54 2.41 0.80 -2.22
CA VAL A 54 3.80 1.19 -2.50
C VAL A 54 4.50 0.07 -3.27
N VAL A 55 4.87 0.34 -4.53
CA VAL A 55 5.52 -0.64 -5.40
C VAL A 55 6.96 -0.87 -4.94
N SER A 56 7.20 -2.01 -4.32
CA SER A 56 8.54 -2.37 -3.86
C SER A 56 9.38 -3.00 -4.99
N PRO A 57 10.65 -2.58 -5.14
CA PRO A 57 11.65 -3.29 -5.93
C PRO A 57 11.89 -4.71 -5.40
N GLN A 58 12.57 -5.54 -6.20
CA GLN A 58 12.89 -6.91 -5.81
C GLN A 58 13.64 -6.95 -4.48
N SER A 59 13.14 -7.76 -3.54
CA SER A 59 13.85 -8.04 -2.29
C SER A 59 15.15 -8.76 -2.60
N PRO A 60 16.29 -8.37 -1.97
CA PRO A 60 17.56 -9.06 -2.13
C PRO A 60 17.51 -10.53 -1.68
N PHE A 61 16.49 -10.92 -0.90
CA PHE A 61 16.29 -12.29 -0.42
C PHE A 61 15.49 -13.18 -1.37
N LYS A 62 14.93 -12.63 -2.46
CA LYS A 62 14.14 -13.36 -3.46
C LYS A 62 14.90 -13.45 -4.79
N ILE A 63 16.06 -14.09 -4.75
CA ILE A 63 16.91 -14.31 -5.92
C ILE A 63 16.28 -15.42 -6.78
N GLY A 64 15.89 -15.09 -8.02
CA GLY A 64 15.38 -16.07 -9.00
C GLY A 64 13.91 -15.94 -9.40
N GLU A 65 13.12 -15.07 -8.75
CA GLU A 65 11.80 -14.68 -9.28
C GLU A 65 11.96 -13.59 -10.33
N GLU A 66 11.51 -13.84 -11.56
CA GLU A 66 11.52 -12.84 -12.62
C GLU A 66 10.37 -11.86 -12.38
N LEU A 67 10.70 -10.65 -11.92
CA LEU A 67 9.71 -9.59 -11.79
C LEU A 67 9.44 -8.95 -13.15
N LEU A 68 8.17 -8.64 -13.41
CA LEU A 68 7.82 -7.67 -14.44
C LEU A 68 8.59 -6.36 -14.19
N PRO A 69 8.94 -5.61 -15.25
CA PRO A 69 9.60 -4.32 -15.11
C PRO A 69 8.85 -3.41 -14.12
N ASP A 70 9.60 -2.65 -13.32
CA ASP A 70 9.03 -1.75 -12.31
C ASP A 70 7.97 -0.81 -12.89
N THR A 71 8.22 -0.32 -14.11
CA THR A 71 7.29 0.53 -14.87
C THR A 71 6.00 -0.20 -15.23
N SER A 72 6.07 -1.47 -15.64
CA SER A 72 4.90 -2.30 -15.93
C SER A 72 4.07 -2.57 -14.68
N ARG A 73 4.73 -2.89 -13.56
CA ARG A 73 4.05 -3.13 -12.28
C ARG A 73 3.34 -1.87 -11.76
N LEU A 74 4.02 -0.72 -11.85
CA LEU A 74 3.43 0.56 -11.49
C LEU A 74 2.24 0.91 -12.39
N ALA A 75 2.36 0.74 -13.71
CA ALA A 75 1.27 1.05 -14.64
C ALA A 75 0.03 0.17 -14.41
N LEU A 76 0.23 -1.14 -14.18
CA LEU A 76 -0.86 -2.06 -13.86
C LEU A 76 -1.51 -1.71 -12.52
N LEU A 77 -0.72 -1.33 -11.51
CA LEU A 77 -1.24 -0.89 -10.22
C LEU A 77 -2.04 0.42 -10.34
N GLN A 78 -1.53 1.40 -11.08
CA GLN A 78 -2.24 2.66 -11.36
C GLN A 78 -3.59 2.39 -12.03
N LEU A 79 -3.62 1.54 -13.06
CA LEU A 79 -4.87 1.14 -13.71
C LEU A 79 -5.83 0.49 -12.72
N ALA A 80 -5.35 -0.44 -11.89
CA ALA A 80 -6.18 -1.18 -10.94
C ALA A 80 -6.82 -0.31 -9.84
N VAL A 81 -6.27 0.87 -9.55
CA VAL A 81 -6.80 1.78 -8.51
C VAL A 81 -7.45 3.04 -9.08
N THR A 82 -7.49 3.22 -10.41
CA THR A 82 -7.92 4.47 -11.06
C THR A 82 -9.31 4.93 -10.61
N ASP A 83 -10.26 4.01 -10.46
CA ASP A 83 -11.65 4.32 -10.13
C ASP A 83 -11.94 4.40 -8.61
N ASN A 84 -10.90 4.26 -7.76
CA ASN A 84 -11.05 4.32 -6.32
C ASN A 84 -10.23 5.48 -5.73
N PRO A 85 -10.86 6.62 -5.38
CA PRO A 85 -10.14 7.80 -4.90
C PRO A 85 -9.50 7.63 -3.52
N ARG A 86 -9.81 6.55 -2.79
CA ARG A 86 -9.18 6.23 -1.50
C ARG A 86 -7.93 5.37 -1.65
N LEU A 87 -7.68 4.83 -2.85
CA LEU A 87 -6.52 4.01 -3.15
C LEU A 87 -5.56 4.77 -4.06
N ARG A 88 -4.26 4.65 -3.82
CA ARG A 88 -3.24 5.31 -4.62
C ARG A 88 -2.06 4.39 -4.89
N ALA A 89 -1.61 4.34 -6.12
CA ALA A 89 -0.33 3.73 -6.46
C ALA A 89 0.81 4.69 -6.08
N GLU A 90 1.82 4.22 -5.36
CA GLU A 90 2.98 5.03 -4.94
C GLU A 90 4.28 4.38 -5.41
N SER A 91 5.14 5.19 -6.05
CA SER A 91 6.35 4.75 -6.73
C SER A 91 7.64 5.19 -6.03
N ILE A 92 7.55 5.80 -4.85
CA ILE A 92 8.71 6.40 -4.17
C ILE A 92 9.90 5.43 -4.05
N GLU A 93 9.66 4.15 -3.71
CA GLU A 93 10.73 3.15 -3.57
C GLU A 93 11.50 2.88 -4.87
N LEU A 94 10.88 3.12 -6.04
CA LEU A 94 11.54 2.94 -7.33
C LEU A 94 12.65 3.97 -7.58
N SER A 95 12.62 5.09 -6.84
CA SER A 95 13.64 6.15 -6.91
C SER A 95 14.72 6.04 -5.84
N LEU A 96 14.56 5.12 -4.87
CA LEU A 96 15.49 4.97 -3.75
C LEU A 96 16.62 3.98 -4.05
N PRO A 97 17.76 4.10 -3.35
CA PRO A 97 18.84 3.12 -3.43
C PRO A 97 18.36 1.70 -3.12
N ARG A 98 18.96 0.70 -3.80
CA ARG A 98 18.71 -0.73 -3.55
C ARG A 98 19.83 -1.32 -2.67
N PRO A 99 19.52 -2.30 -1.80
CA PRO A 99 18.21 -2.90 -1.58
C PRO A 99 17.25 -1.95 -0.85
N SER A 100 15.96 -2.08 -1.15
CA SER A 100 14.94 -1.23 -0.54
C SER A 100 14.69 -1.65 0.91
N TYR A 101 14.73 -0.67 1.81
CA TYR A 101 14.36 -0.83 3.21
C TYR A 101 13.22 0.12 3.55
N THR A 102 12.18 -0.38 4.23
CA THR A 102 10.99 0.40 4.58
C THR A 102 11.32 1.68 5.35
N ILE A 103 12.38 1.70 6.18
CA ILE A 103 12.81 2.92 6.87
C ILE A 103 13.20 4.04 5.90
N ALA A 104 13.93 3.73 4.82
CA ALA A 104 14.31 4.71 3.81
C ALA A 104 13.08 5.25 3.08
N THR A 105 12.08 4.39 2.86
CA THR A 105 10.79 4.78 2.29
C THR A 105 10.04 5.76 3.20
N LEU A 106 9.98 5.47 4.50
CA LEU A 106 9.29 6.32 5.47
C LEU A 106 9.99 7.67 5.63
N ASP A 107 11.33 7.69 5.65
CA ASP A 107 12.09 8.95 5.69
C ASP A 107 11.84 9.78 4.43
N ALA A 108 11.91 9.18 3.25
CA ALA A 108 11.65 9.88 1.98
C ALA A 108 10.19 10.38 1.86
N LEU A 109 9.23 9.65 2.42
CA LEU A 109 7.82 10.08 2.48
C LEU A 109 7.61 11.24 3.45
N ARG A 110 8.36 11.29 4.56
CA ARG A 110 8.27 12.37 5.56
C ARG A 110 8.89 13.68 5.06
N GLU A 111 9.86 13.60 4.17
CA GLU A 111 10.54 14.77 3.58
C GLU A 111 9.77 15.43 2.43
N ARG A 112 8.71 14.79 1.93
CA ARG A 112 7.79 15.35 0.92
C ARG A 112 6.78 16.33 1.55
#